data_AF-A0A292EH37-F1
#
_entry.id   AF-A0A292EH37-F1
#
_cell.length_a   1.000
_cell.length_b   1.000
_cell.length_c   1.000
_cell.angle_alpha   90.00
_cell.angle_beta   90.00
_cell.angle_gamma   90.00
#
_symmetry.space_group_name_H-M   'P 1'
#
loop_
_entity.id
_entity.type
_entity.pdbx_description
1 polymer ?
#
loop_
_entity_poly.entity_id
_entity_poly.type
_entity_poly.pdbx_seq_one_letter_code
_entity_poly.pdbx_strand_id
1 'polypeptide(L)'
;MTKRRPLTEAEHAAVQAYAFEHGRHWKDRLRDDWMNARTTGILQALRNSHGPSWLVSYSLRKRLHASESPTRTIRVTTANGDIYEAIRSGNNQPWTVTYPEGQDRFAGSEVELRAHIRRLISQGPEAKIAP
;
A
#
# COMPACT_ATOMS: atom_id res chain seq x y z
N MET A 1 31.17 -5.15 14.05
CA MET A 1 29.91 -4.46 13.68
C MET A 1 28.78 -4.93 14.59
N THR A 2 28.39 -4.14 15.58
CA THR A 2 27.34 -4.51 16.55
C THR A 2 26.00 -4.59 15.84
N LYS A 3 25.41 -5.78 15.73
CA LYS A 3 24.06 -5.97 15.19
C LYS A 3 23.07 -5.27 16.13
N ARG A 4 22.34 -4.28 15.60
CA ARG A 4 21.31 -3.52 16.33
C ARG A 4 19.98 -4.28 16.27
N ARG A 5 19.14 -4.09 17.28
CA ARG A 5 17.79 -4.69 17.30
C ARG A 5 16.97 -4.16 16.12
N PRO A 6 16.15 -4.99 15.47
CA PRO A 6 15.11 -4.49 14.57
C PRO A 6 14.15 -3.53 15.29
N LEU A 7 13.63 -2.54 14.55
CA LEU A 7 12.61 -1.64 15.08
C LEU A 7 11.26 -2.36 15.19
N THR A 8 10.49 -2.04 16.22
CA THR A 8 9.09 -2.46 16.34
C THR A 8 8.18 -1.63 15.43
N GLU A 9 6.97 -2.12 15.20
CA GLU A 9 5.97 -1.39 14.43
C GLU A 9 5.63 -0.02 15.06
N ALA A 10 5.54 0.05 16.39
CA ALA A 10 5.29 1.30 17.11
C ALA A 10 6.45 2.31 16.96
N GLU A 11 7.70 1.84 17.00
CA GLU A 11 8.88 2.68 16.73
C GLU A 11 8.87 3.21 15.28
N HIS A 12 8.52 2.35 14.31
CA HIS A 12 8.33 2.76 12.93
C HIS A 12 7.21 3.78 12.75
N ALA A 13 6.09 3.61 13.45
CA ALA A 13 4.94 4.52 13.39
C ALA A 13 5.29 5.88 13.99
N ALA A 14 5.99 5.92 15.12
CA ALA A 14 6.42 7.16 15.77
C ALA A 14 7.35 7.99 14.87
N VAL A 15 8.34 7.36 14.23
CA VAL A 15 9.24 8.05 13.29
C VAL A 15 8.51 8.52 12.04
N GLN A 16 7.56 7.74 11.53
CA GLN A 16 6.70 8.15 10.40
C GLN A 16 5.82 9.35 10.74
N ALA A 17 5.17 9.33 11.91
CA ALA A 17 4.33 10.43 12.38
C ALA A 17 5.14 11.72 12.53
N TYR A 18 6.30 11.64 13.19
CA TYR A 18 7.22 12.77 13.31
C TYR A 18 7.65 13.30 11.94
N ALA A 19 7.97 12.40 11.01
CA ALA A 19 8.37 12.77 9.66
C ALA A 19 7.27 13.46 8.86
N PHE A 20 6.03 13.01 9.01
CA PHE A 20 4.86 13.62 8.38
C PHE A 20 4.63 15.04 8.91
N GLU A 21 4.72 15.23 10.22
CA GLU A 21 4.54 16.53 10.88
C GLU A 21 5.64 17.54 10.49
N HIS A 22 6.89 17.09 10.36
CA HIS A 22 8.04 17.98 10.15
C HIS A 22 8.47 18.11 8.69
N GLY A 23 7.86 17.35 7.78
CA GLY A 23 8.07 17.44 6.34
C GLY A 23 9.51 17.11 5.92
N ARG A 24 10.01 17.76 4.86
CA ARG A 24 11.25 17.38 4.16
C ARG A 24 12.52 17.38 5.05
N HIS A 25 12.53 18.19 6.11
CA HIS A 25 13.65 18.35 7.04
C HIS A 25 13.50 17.54 8.34
N TRP A 26 12.57 16.58 8.38
CA TRP A 26 12.27 15.85 9.59
C TRP A 26 13.48 15.12 10.20
N LYS A 27 14.43 14.63 9.40
CA LYS A 27 15.63 13.96 9.93
C LYS A 27 16.53 14.92 10.69
N ASP A 28 16.77 16.11 10.13
CA ASP A 28 17.62 17.13 10.74
C ASP A 28 16.97 17.63 12.03
N ARG A 29 15.66 17.87 12.01
CA ARG A 29 14.90 18.26 13.20
C ARG A 29 14.88 17.18 14.28
N LEU A 30 14.65 15.92 13.91
CA LEU A 30 14.64 14.82 14.88
C LEU A 30 16.04 14.64 15.52
N ARG A 31 17.10 14.78 14.72
CA ARG A 31 18.47 14.75 15.23
C ARG A 31 18.71 15.90 16.21
N ASP A 32 18.30 17.12 15.86
CA ASP A 32 18.42 18.30 16.72
C ASP A 32 17.62 18.11 18.02
N ASP A 33 16.40 17.60 17.95
CA ASP A 33 15.57 17.27 19.11
C ASP A 33 16.21 16.21 19.99
N TRP A 34 16.85 15.20 19.41
CA TRP A 34 17.63 14.21 20.16
C TRP A 34 18.81 14.84 20.87
N MET A 35 19.58 15.70 20.20
CA MET A 35 20.75 16.34 20.80
C MET A 35 20.38 17.29 21.93
N ASN A 36 19.24 17.98 21.81
CA ASN A 36 18.72 18.91 22.81
C ASN A 36 17.74 18.27 23.83
N ALA A 37 17.63 16.94 23.83
CA ALA A 37 16.75 16.18 24.72
C ALA A 37 15.26 16.63 24.70
N ARG A 38 14.76 17.08 23.54
CA ARG A 38 13.38 17.54 23.34
C ARG A 38 12.39 16.43 22.99
N THR A 39 12.88 15.24 22.64
CA THR A 39 12.02 14.07 22.38
C THR A 39 11.66 13.33 23.66
N THR A 40 10.42 12.87 23.75
CA THR A 40 9.92 12.02 24.85
C THR A 40 9.42 10.67 24.32
N GLY A 41 9.12 9.74 25.22
CA GLY A 41 8.47 8.46 24.89
C GLY A 41 9.24 7.59 23.89
N ILE A 42 8.56 7.11 22.85
CA ILE A 42 9.12 6.16 21.87
C ILE A 42 10.34 6.75 21.13
N LEU A 43 10.31 8.03 20.76
CA LEU A 43 11.43 8.67 20.07
C LEU A 43 12.66 8.80 20.98
N GLN A 44 12.47 8.99 22.28
CA GLN A 44 13.55 8.99 23.26
C GLN A 44 14.11 7.58 23.49
N ALA A 45 13.25 6.57 23.60
CA ALA A 45 13.68 5.17 23.69
C ALA A 45 14.45 4.73 22.44
N LEU A 46 14.04 5.21 21.26
CA LEU A 46 14.73 4.96 20.00
C LEU A 46 16.11 5.63 19.97
N ARG A 47 16.23 6.87 20.46
CA ARG A 47 17.54 7.51 20.68
C ARG A 47 18.41 6.68 21.62
N ASN A 48 17.87 6.17 22.72
CA ASN A 48 18.67 5.43 23.71
C ASN A 48 19.18 4.08 23.17
N SER A 49 18.39 3.42 22.33
CA SER A 49 18.72 2.10 21.77
C SER A 49 19.57 2.16 20.50
N HIS A 50 19.33 3.16 19.65
CA HIS A 50 19.97 3.27 18.34
C HIS A 50 20.86 4.52 18.22
N GLY A 51 20.52 5.61 18.89
CA GLY A 51 21.31 6.83 18.85
C GLY A 51 21.35 7.53 17.48
N PRO A 52 21.99 8.71 17.43
CA PRO A 52 21.94 9.58 16.25
C PRO A 52 22.55 8.99 14.98
N SER A 53 23.57 8.13 15.10
CA SER A 53 24.25 7.52 13.94
C SER A 53 23.34 6.61 13.13
N TRP A 54 22.34 5.98 13.76
CA TRP A 54 21.33 5.17 13.07
C TRP A 54 20.38 6.01 12.22
N LEU A 55 20.02 7.21 12.68
CA LEU A 55 19.08 8.07 11.94
C LEU A 55 19.63 8.49 10.57
N VAL A 56 20.96 8.59 10.44
CA VAL A 56 21.64 8.92 9.19
C VAL A 56 21.37 7.85 8.13
N SER A 57 21.53 6.57 8.48
CA SER A 57 21.30 5.45 7.57
C SER A 57 19.84 5.02 7.48
N TYR A 58 19.01 5.40 8.45
CA TYR A 58 17.59 5.10 8.44
C TYR A 58 16.90 5.80 7.28
N SER A 59 16.12 5.04 6.52
CA SER A 59 15.27 5.58 5.49
C SER A 59 13.84 5.20 5.80
N LEU A 60 12.97 6.21 5.85
CA LEU A 60 11.58 5.98 5.48
C LEU A 60 11.61 5.64 4.00
N ARG A 61 11.81 4.35 3.67
CA ARG A 61 11.37 3.88 2.36
C ARG A 61 9.94 4.39 2.26
N LYS A 62 9.65 5.24 1.26
CA LYS A 62 8.27 5.54 0.90
C LYS A 62 7.58 4.18 0.97
N ARG A 63 6.65 3.98 1.91
CA ARG A 63 5.78 2.82 1.84
C ARG A 63 5.05 3.01 0.52
N LEU A 64 5.61 2.45 -0.55
CA LEU A 64 4.81 1.91 -1.61
C LEU A 64 4.10 0.73 -0.95
N HIS A 65 3.03 1.04 -0.22
CA HIS A 65 1.95 0.11 0.11
C HIS A 65 2.39 -1.25 0.66
N ALA A 66 3.19 -1.26 1.74
CA ALA A 66 3.38 -2.48 2.52
C ALA A 66 2.47 -2.41 3.75
N SER A 67 1.53 -3.36 3.80
CA SER A 67 0.61 -3.68 4.91
C SER A 67 -0.81 -3.10 4.90
N GLU A 68 -1.24 -2.47 3.82
CA GLU A 68 -2.64 -2.51 3.40
C GLU A 68 -2.59 -2.58 1.88
N SER A 69 -2.81 -3.76 1.31
CA SER A 69 -3.21 -3.83 -0.09
C SER A 69 -4.62 -3.26 -0.13
N PRO A 70 -4.85 -2.00 -0.55
CA PRO A 70 -6.23 -1.54 -0.65
C PRO A 70 -6.93 -2.50 -1.62
N THR A 71 -7.97 -3.16 -1.14
CA THR A 71 -8.86 -3.91 -2.01
C THR A 71 -9.34 -2.93 -3.07
N ARG A 72 -8.86 -3.11 -4.30
CA ARG A 72 -9.28 -2.25 -5.41
C ARG A 72 -10.56 -2.83 -5.97
N THR A 73 -11.61 -2.03 -6.00
CA THR A 73 -12.91 -2.41 -6.58
C THR A 73 -13.20 -1.51 -7.76
N ILE A 74 -13.49 -2.11 -8.91
CA ILE A 74 -13.90 -1.42 -10.13
C ILE A 74 -15.30 -1.90 -10.48
N ARG A 75 -16.24 -0.99 -10.69
CA ARG A 75 -17.60 -1.30 -11.14
C ARG A 75 -17.81 -0.75 -12.53
N VAL A 76 -18.37 -1.58 -13.41
CA VAL A 76 -18.76 -1.21 -14.77
C VAL A 76 -20.21 -1.63 -14.95
N THR A 77 -21.09 -0.66 -15.22
CA THR A 77 -22.50 -0.91 -15.49
C THR A 77 -22.76 -0.84 -16.98
N THR A 78 -23.52 -1.78 -17.52
CA THR A 78 -23.92 -1.79 -18.94
C THR A 78 -25.17 -0.92 -19.16
N ALA A 79 -25.46 -0.59 -20.43
CA ALA A 79 -26.70 0.10 -20.79
C ALA A 79 -27.97 -0.72 -20.44
N ASN A 80 -27.82 -2.04 -20.30
CA ASN A 80 -28.90 -2.97 -19.96
C ASN A 80 -29.13 -3.08 -18.43
N GLY A 81 -28.28 -2.43 -17.61
CA GLY A 81 -28.36 -2.47 -16.15
C GLY A 81 -27.50 -3.55 -15.48
N ASP A 82 -26.77 -4.37 -16.25
CA ASP A 82 -25.88 -5.39 -15.69
C ASP A 82 -24.65 -4.75 -15.03
N ILE A 83 -24.25 -5.27 -13.86
CA ILE A 83 -23.11 -4.76 -13.10
C ILE A 83 -21.98 -5.78 -13.13
N TYR A 84 -20.81 -5.33 -13.58
CA TYR A 84 -19.55 -6.07 -13.56
C TYR A 84 -18.67 -5.45 -12.49
N GLU A 85 -18.35 -6.22 -11.45
CA GLU A 85 -17.51 -5.79 -10.34
C GLU A 85 -16.18 -6.55 -10.39
N ALA A 86 -15.06 -5.84 -10.42
CA ALA A 86 -13.74 -6.44 -10.37
C ALA A 86 -13.02 -6.07 -9.08
N ILE A 87 -12.59 -7.08 -8.33
CA ILE A 87 -11.96 -6.95 -7.02
C ILE A 87 -10.52 -7.45 -7.11
N ARG A 88 -9.58 -6.68 -6.59
CA ARG A 88 -8.17 -7.09 -6.47
C ARG A 88 -7.68 -6.98 -5.04
N SER A 89 -7.36 -8.12 -4.44
CA SER A 89 -6.86 -8.22 -3.07
C SER A 89 -5.34 -7.95 -2.97
N GLY A 90 -4.86 -6.96 -3.73
CA GLY A 90 -3.47 -6.45 -3.68
C GLY A 90 -2.76 -6.36 -5.02
N ASN A 91 -1.65 -5.61 -5.05
CA ASN A 91 -0.97 -5.20 -6.30
C ASN A 91 -0.37 -6.35 -7.13
N ASN A 92 -0.31 -7.57 -6.61
CA ASN A 92 0.23 -8.74 -7.30
C ASN A 92 -0.74 -9.94 -7.33
N GLN A 93 -2.00 -9.73 -6.94
CA GLN A 93 -3.03 -10.75 -7.05
C GLN A 93 -3.82 -10.58 -8.36
N PRO A 94 -4.35 -11.67 -8.94
CA PRO A 94 -5.25 -11.56 -10.08
C PRO A 94 -6.50 -10.79 -9.68
N TRP A 95 -7.11 -10.11 -10.64
CA TRP A 95 -8.43 -9.53 -10.49
C TRP A 95 -9.46 -10.65 -10.50
N THR A 96 -10.42 -10.58 -9.57
CA THR A 96 -11.62 -11.42 -9.60
C THR A 96 -12.74 -10.57 -10.15
N VAL A 97 -13.23 -10.90 -11.33
CA VAL A 97 -14.35 -10.20 -11.99
C VAL A 97 -15.62 -10.99 -11.73
N THR A 98 -16.56 -10.39 -11.03
CA THR A 98 -17.89 -10.93 -10.76
C THR A 98 -18.91 -10.21 -11.64
N TYR A 99 -19.81 -10.99 -12.25
CA TYR A 99 -20.91 -10.51 -13.08
C TYR A 99 -22.15 -11.38 -12.79
N PRO A 100 -23.37 -10.98 -13.19
CA PRO A 100 -24.60 -11.66 -12.77
C PRO A 100 -24.64 -13.17 -13.10
N GLU A 101 -23.93 -13.57 -14.16
CA GLU A 101 -23.90 -14.94 -14.67
C GLU A 101 -22.70 -15.78 -14.17
N GLY A 102 -21.76 -15.21 -13.41
CA GLY A 102 -20.57 -15.94 -12.96
C GLY A 102 -19.42 -15.08 -12.45
N GLN A 103 -18.25 -15.71 -12.34
CA GLN A 103 -17.01 -15.04 -11.94
C GLN A 103 -15.83 -15.55 -12.79
N ASP A 104 -14.88 -14.66 -13.07
CA ASP A 104 -13.66 -14.95 -13.82
C ASP A 104 -12.42 -14.38 -13.11
N ARG A 105 -11.24 -14.95 -13.37
CA ARG A 105 -9.95 -14.50 -12.83
C ARG A 105 -9.08 -13.94 -13.94
N PHE A 106 -8.79 -12.65 -13.87
CA PHE A 106 -7.98 -11.94 -14.84
C PHE A 106 -6.64 -11.50 -14.25
N ALA A 107 -5.52 -12.00 -14.78
CA ALA A 107 -4.18 -11.55 -14.41
C ALA A 107 -3.72 -10.44 -15.36
N GLY A 108 -3.74 -9.18 -14.91
CA GLY A 108 -3.28 -8.04 -15.71
C GLY A 108 -3.42 -6.69 -15.03
N SER A 109 -3.10 -5.63 -15.76
CA SER A 109 -3.27 -4.24 -15.30
C SER A 109 -4.75 -3.83 -15.28
N GLU A 110 -5.06 -2.74 -14.57
CA GLU A 110 -6.41 -2.17 -14.54
C GLU A 110 -6.93 -1.77 -15.93
N VAL A 111 -6.05 -1.28 -16.80
CA VAL A 111 -6.41 -0.88 -18.16
C VAL A 111 -6.82 -2.09 -18.98
N GLU A 112 -6.04 -3.17 -18.92
CA GLU A 112 -6.33 -4.43 -19.60
C GLU A 112 -7.60 -5.08 -19.04
N LEU A 113 -7.80 -5.01 -17.71
CA LEU A 113 -9.03 -5.49 -17.07
C LEU A 113 -10.26 -4.74 -17.60
N ARG A 114 -10.21 -3.41 -17.65
CA ARG A 114 -11.34 -2.61 -18.16
C ARG A 114 -11.62 -2.91 -19.64
N ALA A 115 -10.57 -3.12 -20.43
CA ALA A 115 -10.72 -3.58 -21.81
C ALA A 115 -11.34 -4.97 -21.89
N HIS A 116 -10.93 -5.89 -21.01
CA HIS A 116 -11.48 -7.23 -20.90
C HIS A 116 -12.97 -7.22 -20.51
N ILE A 117 -13.37 -6.46 -19.48
CA ILE A 117 -14.78 -6.30 -19.09
C ILE A 117 -15.60 -5.71 -20.24
N ARG A 118 -15.09 -4.68 -20.93
CA ARG A 118 -15.75 -4.12 -22.12
C ARG A 118 -15.90 -5.15 -23.24
N ARG A 119 -14.91 -6.02 -23.41
CA ARG A 119 -15.00 -7.14 -24.37
C ARG A 119 -16.08 -8.13 -23.96
N LEU A 120 -16.16 -8.52 -22.69
CA LEU A 120 -17.23 -9.39 -22.17
C LEU A 120 -18.62 -8.78 -22.38
N ILE A 121 -18.76 -7.46 -22.21
CA ILE A 121 -20.01 -6.74 -22.48
C ILE A 121 -20.33 -6.75 -23.98
N SER A 122 -19.32 -6.52 -24.83
CA SER A 122 -19.48 -6.42 -26.29
C SER A 122 -19.69 -7.77 -26.98
N GLN A 123 -19.15 -8.87 -26.45
CA GLN A 123 -19.25 -10.20 -27.07
C GLN A 123 -20.50 -10.97 -26.64
N GLY A 124 -21.27 -10.48 -25.66
CA GLY A 124 -22.46 -11.18 -25.18
C GLY A 124 -22.15 -12.57 -24.60
N PRO A 125 -23.17 -13.37 -24.27
CA PRO A 125 -23.03 -14.62 -23.52
C PRO A 125 -22.19 -15.73 -24.19
N GLU A 126 -21.84 -15.62 -25.48
CA GLU A 126 -21.07 -16.66 -26.19
C GLU A 126 -19.57 -16.68 -25.86
N ALA A 127 -19.00 -15.59 -25.33
CA ALA A 127 -17.61 -15.60 -24.83
C ALA A 127 -17.48 -16.20 -23.41
N LYS A 128 -18.61 -16.56 -22.76
CA LYS A 128 -18.69 -16.90 -21.33
C LYS A 128 -18.58 -18.41 -21.03
N ILE A 129 -18.48 -19.26 -22.06
CA ILE A 129 -18.37 -20.73 -21.95
C ILE A 129 -17.33 -21.23 -22.96
N ALA A 130 -16.07 -20.83 -22.82
CA ALA A 130 -14.96 -21.57 -23.44
C ALA A 130 -14.14 -22.20 -22.30
N PRO A 131 -13.98 -23.54 -22.26
CA PRO A 131 -13.28 -24.25 -21.20
C PRO A 131 -11.78 -23.93 -21.14
#